data_AF-A0A965PMK6-F1
#
_entry.id   AF-A0A965PMK6-F1
#
_cell.length_a   1.000
_cell.length_b   1.000
_cell.length_c   1.000
_cell.angle_alpha   90.00
_cell.angle_beta   90.00
_cell.angle_gamma   90.00
#
_symmetry.space_group_name_H-M   'P 1'
#
loop_
_entity.id
_entity.type
_entity.pdbx_description
1 polymer ?
#
loop_
_entity_poly.entity_id
_entity_poly.type
_entity_poly.pdbx_seq_one_letter_code
_entity_poly.pdbx_strand_id
1 'polypeptide(L)'
;MGRSVNHLNDAFEVVFFDYPTIESYNDETGQWEPTDEPEDFDCVLDGIRESIKSEFPEYTDCKRWEGREVRIFLEGYGTEIAISEYCGLASLSIRIDESVLEYLSGDFETWEETEEAEQAERERIEKWMSENVSRIFAGYGEYTKVGTFSNGESIYTKK
;
A
#
# COMPACT_ATOMS: atom_id res chain seq x y z
N MET A 1 11.27 -18.57 -12.33
CA MET A 1 11.41 -17.82 -11.06
C MET A 1 10.00 -17.64 -10.55
N GLY A 2 9.69 -18.23 -9.40
CA GLY A 2 8.39 -17.97 -8.78
C GLY A 2 8.38 -16.55 -8.25
N ARG A 3 7.24 -15.88 -8.36
CA ARG A 3 7.04 -14.53 -7.84
C ARG A 3 5.84 -14.57 -6.90
N SER A 4 5.90 -13.75 -5.88
CA SER A 4 4.76 -13.50 -5.00
C SER A 4 4.45 -12.01 -5.00
N VAL A 5 3.22 -11.65 -4.62
CA VAL A 5 2.80 -10.25 -4.51
C VAL A 5 3.79 -9.50 -3.61
N ASN A 6 4.27 -8.35 -4.09
CA ASN A 6 5.22 -7.51 -3.39
C ASN A 6 4.48 -6.56 -2.43
N HIS A 7 5.20 -5.81 -1.61
CA HIS A 7 4.68 -4.74 -0.77
C HIS A 7 5.81 -3.75 -0.51
N LEU A 8 5.52 -2.63 0.15
CA LEU A 8 6.55 -1.66 0.51
C LEU A 8 7.68 -2.31 1.32
N ASN A 9 8.92 -1.91 1.02
CA ASN A 9 10.03 -2.15 1.94
C ASN A 9 9.79 -1.38 3.23
N ASP A 10 10.14 -2.00 4.36
CA ASP A 10 9.99 -1.44 5.70
C ASP A 10 8.55 -0.98 6.01
N ALA A 11 7.57 -1.69 5.44
CA ALA A 11 6.17 -1.48 5.73
C ALA A 11 5.89 -1.68 7.23
N PHE A 12 5.17 -0.72 7.80
CA PHE A 12 4.67 -0.80 9.17
C PHE A 12 3.60 -1.89 9.30
N GLU A 13 2.70 -1.98 8.32
CA GLU A 13 1.66 -3.00 8.24
C GLU A 13 1.44 -3.39 6.78
N VAL A 14 1.14 -4.67 6.55
CA VAL A 14 0.79 -5.21 5.23
C VAL A 14 -0.42 -6.13 5.36
N VAL A 15 -1.45 -5.86 4.57
CA VAL A 15 -2.61 -6.73 4.44
C VAL A 15 -2.71 -7.31 3.04
N PHE A 16 -3.22 -8.54 2.94
CA PHE A 16 -3.39 -9.26 1.68
C PHE A 16 -4.86 -9.58 1.46
N PHE A 17 -5.35 -9.37 0.24
CA PHE A 17 -6.75 -9.53 -0.12
C PHE A 17 -6.89 -10.07 -1.54
N ASP A 18 -8.04 -10.68 -1.83
CA ASP A 18 -8.38 -11.08 -3.20
C ASP A 18 -8.57 -9.82 -4.04
N TYR A 19 -7.82 -9.70 -5.13
CA TYR A 19 -7.98 -8.57 -6.02
C TYR A 19 -9.36 -8.65 -6.69
N PRO A 20 -10.16 -7.57 -6.65
CA PRO A 20 -11.50 -7.58 -7.22
C PRO A 20 -11.44 -7.89 -8.72
N THR A 21 -12.18 -8.91 -9.14
CA THR A 21 -12.41 -9.15 -10.57
C THR A 21 -13.36 -8.09 -11.09
N ILE A 22 -12.93 -7.32 -12.08
CA ILE A 22 -13.82 -6.45 -12.83
C ILE A 22 -14.37 -7.24 -14.01
N GLU A 23 -15.67 -7.07 -14.24
CA GLU A 23 -16.35 -7.65 -15.39
C GLU A 23 -16.72 -6.54 -16.37
N SER A 24 -16.50 -6.78 -17.65
CA SER A 24 -16.94 -5.91 -18.73
C SER A 24 -18.00 -6.61 -19.56
N TYR A 25 -18.93 -5.82 -20.12
CA TYR A 25 -19.99 -6.37 -20.96
C TYR A 25 -19.43 -6.68 -22.35
N ASN A 26 -19.49 -7.96 -22.74
CA ASN A 26 -19.08 -8.42 -24.05
C ASN A 26 -20.26 -8.33 -25.02
N ASP A 27 -20.19 -7.39 -25.97
CA ASP A 27 -21.23 -7.18 -26.99
C ASP A 27 -21.42 -8.38 -27.95
N GLU A 28 -20.41 -9.23 -28.12
CA GLU A 28 -20.45 -10.39 -29.02
C GLU A 28 -21.15 -11.59 -28.37
N THR A 29 -20.93 -11.81 -27.07
CA THR A 29 -21.53 -12.93 -26.32
C THR A 29 -22.80 -12.53 -25.56
N GLY A 30 -23.01 -11.22 -25.35
CA GLY A 30 -24.11 -10.66 -24.57
C GLY A 30 -24.00 -10.94 -23.07
N GLN A 31 -22.79 -11.19 -22.56
CA GLN A 31 -22.54 -11.57 -21.17
C GLN A 31 -21.51 -10.64 -20.52
N TRP A 32 -21.57 -10.54 -19.20
CA TRP A 32 -20.51 -9.93 -18.41
C TRP A 32 -19.40 -10.97 -18.26
N GLU A 33 -18.19 -10.61 -18.67
CA GLU A 33 -17.02 -11.48 -18.65
C GLU A 33 -15.90 -10.82 -17.86
N PRO A 34 -15.10 -11.57 -17.08
CA PRO A 34 -13.91 -11.05 -16.43
C PRO A 34 -12.97 -10.39 -17.44
N THR A 35 -12.46 -9.23 -17.08
CA THR A 35 -11.48 -8.48 -17.86
C THR A 35 -10.18 -8.32 -17.05
N ASP A 36 -9.06 -8.40 -17.75
CA ASP A 36 -7.70 -8.17 -17.23
C ASP A 36 -7.11 -6.90 -17.90
N GLU A 37 -7.97 -5.94 -18.26
CA GLU A 37 -7.55 -4.71 -18.91
C GLU A 37 -6.83 -3.80 -17.90
N PRO A 38 -5.76 -3.08 -18.29
CA PRO A 38 -5.06 -2.17 -17.39
C PRO A 38 -5.97 -1.14 -16.70
N GLU A 39 -7.03 -0.72 -17.39
CA GLU A 39 -8.08 0.16 -16.90
C GLU A 39 -8.77 -0.39 -15.64
N ASP A 40 -8.89 -1.73 -15.52
CA ASP A 40 -9.45 -2.40 -14.36
C ASP A 40 -8.60 -2.13 -13.12
N PHE A 41 -7.27 -2.12 -13.28
CA PHE A 41 -6.37 -1.85 -12.17
C PHE A 41 -6.55 -0.44 -11.60
N ASP A 42 -6.63 0.56 -12.49
CA ASP A 42 -6.85 1.95 -12.09
C ASP A 42 -8.25 2.14 -11.49
N CYS A 43 -9.29 1.46 -11.98
CA CYS A 43 -10.63 1.50 -11.41
C CYS A 43 -10.68 0.96 -9.97
N VAL A 44 -10.08 -0.20 -9.70
CA VAL A 44 -9.99 -0.73 -8.33
C VAL A 44 -9.20 0.23 -7.44
N LEU A 45 -8.05 0.72 -7.93
CA LEU A 45 -7.19 1.63 -7.18
C LEU A 45 -7.90 2.93 -6.83
N ASP A 46 -8.69 3.48 -7.75
CA ASP A 46 -9.47 4.70 -7.51
C ASP A 46 -10.54 4.47 -6.44
N GLY A 47 -11.23 3.31 -6.44
CA GLY A 47 -12.17 2.94 -5.38
C GLY A 47 -11.51 2.84 -4.00
N ILE A 48 -10.33 2.21 -3.92
CA ILE A 48 -9.53 2.13 -2.68
C ILE A 48 -9.12 3.55 -2.25
N ARG A 49 -8.64 4.37 -3.19
CA ARG A 49 -8.20 5.75 -2.94
C ARG A 49 -9.34 6.60 -2.37
N GLU A 50 -10.51 6.56 -2.99
CA GLU A 50 -11.68 7.31 -2.55
C GLU A 50 -12.13 6.87 -1.15
N SER A 51 -12.15 5.56 -0.89
CA SER A 51 -12.49 5.03 0.43
C SER A 51 -11.54 5.56 1.51
N ILE A 52 -10.22 5.49 1.29
CA ILE A 52 -9.23 5.99 2.27
C ILE A 52 -9.36 7.51 2.45
N LYS A 53 -9.43 8.28 1.36
CA LYS A 53 -9.52 9.75 1.43
C LYS A 53 -10.83 10.25 2.05
N SER A 54 -11.92 9.47 1.97
CA SER A 54 -13.19 9.83 2.61
C SER A 54 -13.07 9.86 4.14
N GLU A 55 -12.21 9.01 4.70
CA GLU A 55 -11.98 8.91 6.14
C GLU A 55 -10.75 9.71 6.60
N PHE A 56 -9.76 9.84 5.73
CA PHE A 56 -8.47 10.48 5.98
C PHE A 56 -8.18 11.55 4.91
N PRO A 57 -8.79 12.74 4.99
CA PRO A 57 -8.82 13.72 3.90
C PRO A 57 -7.49 14.43 3.64
N GLU A 58 -6.49 14.35 4.52
CA GLU A 58 -5.17 14.94 4.27
C GLU A 58 -4.30 14.09 3.33
N TYR A 59 -4.71 12.86 3.02
CA TYR A 59 -4.02 12.08 1.99
C TYR A 59 -4.19 12.74 0.61
N THR A 60 -3.08 12.85 -0.11
CA THR A 60 -3.01 13.34 -1.48
C THR A 60 -2.57 12.26 -2.44
N ASP A 61 -2.95 12.41 -3.71
CA ASP A 61 -2.64 11.43 -4.74
C ASP A 61 -1.14 11.40 -5.01
N CYS A 62 -0.56 10.21 -4.95
CA CYS A 62 0.82 9.95 -5.33
C CYS A 62 0.85 9.07 -6.59
N LYS A 63 1.88 9.21 -7.42
CA LYS A 63 2.07 8.37 -8.64
C LYS A 63 3.46 7.75 -8.70
N ARG A 64 4.08 7.56 -7.53
CA ARG A 64 5.42 7.00 -7.39
C ARG A 64 5.37 5.48 -7.41
N TRP A 65 6.52 4.89 -7.72
CA TRP A 65 6.71 3.45 -7.74
C TRP A 65 7.92 3.08 -6.89
N GLU A 66 7.77 2.05 -6.08
CA GLU A 66 8.90 1.35 -5.48
C GLU A 66 9.22 0.11 -6.32
N GLY A 67 10.35 0.14 -7.00
CA GLY A 67 10.69 -0.89 -7.97
C GLY A 67 9.71 -0.91 -9.15
N ARG A 68 9.24 -2.10 -9.53
CA ARG A 68 8.39 -2.31 -10.73
C ARG A 68 6.97 -2.75 -10.42
N GLU A 69 6.70 -3.19 -9.20
CA GLU A 69 5.47 -3.92 -8.86
C GLU A 69 4.70 -3.27 -7.70
N VAL A 70 5.29 -2.29 -7.00
CA VAL A 70 4.66 -1.59 -5.86
C VAL A 70 4.38 -0.15 -6.25
N ARG A 71 3.10 0.21 -6.33
CA ARG A 71 2.64 1.55 -6.69
C ARG A 71 2.23 2.32 -5.44
N ILE A 72 2.98 3.37 -5.13
CA ILE A 72 2.64 4.32 -4.06
C ILE A 72 1.59 5.27 -4.63
N PHE A 73 0.38 5.20 -4.08
CA PHE A 73 -0.79 5.90 -4.64
C PHE A 73 -1.36 6.99 -3.72
N LEU A 74 -0.98 7.00 -2.44
CA LEU A 74 -1.31 8.05 -1.49
C LEU A 74 -0.09 8.42 -0.64
N GLU A 75 0.02 9.71 -0.32
CA GLU A 75 0.96 10.25 0.66
C GLU A 75 0.25 11.29 1.56
N GLY A 76 0.57 11.30 2.85
CA GLY A 76 -0.11 12.14 3.84
C GLY A 76 0.13 11.64 5.27
N TYR A 77 -0.10 12.50 6.27
CA TYR A 77 0.16 12.18 7.68
C TYR A 77 1.60 11.72 8.01
N GLY A 78 2.58 12.03 7.15
CA GLY A 78 3.94 11.50 7.25
C GLY A 78 4.10 10.05 6.77
N THR A 79 3.14 9.55 6.00
CA THR A 79 3.09 8.16 5.55
C THR A 79 2.85 8.04 4.04
N GLU A 80 3.28 6.92 3.49
CA GLU A 80 3.00 6.49 2.12
C GLU A 80 2.17 5.22 2.15
N ILE A 81 1.14 5.14 1.30
CA ILE A 81 0.35 3.92 1.09
C ILE A 81 0.59 3.42 -0.32
N ALA A 82 0.85 2.12 -0.44
CA ALA A 82 1.07 1.46 -1.71
C ALA A 82 0.27 0.19 -1.88
N ILE A 83 0.03 -0.15 -3.14
CA ILE A 83 -0.62 -1.37 -3.59
C ILE A 83 0.33 -2.15 -4.50
N SER A 84 0.23 -3.48 -4.46
CA SER A 84 0.81 -4.38 -5.44
C SER A 84 -0.21 -5.46 -5.76
N GLU A 85 -0.25 -5.92 -7.00
CA GLU A 85 -1.12 -7.00 -7.45
C GLU A 85 -0.28 -8.04 -8.19
N TYR A 86 -0.59 -9.30 -7.96
CA TYR A 86 -0.03 -10.41 -8.72
C TYR A 86 -0.98 -11.61 -8.76
N CYS A 87 -1.49 -11.93 -9.96
CA CYS A 87 -2.32 -13.10 -10.24
C CYS A 87 -3.59 -13.21 -9.36
N GLY A 88 -4.31 -12.11 -9.18
CA GLY A 88 -5.55 -12.02 -8.41
C GLY A 88 -5.34 -11.86 -6.90
N LEU A 89 -4.10 -11.77 -6.43
CA LEU A 89 -3.79 -11.46 -5.03
C LEU A 89 -3.17 -10.07 -4.95
N ALA A 90 -3.70 -9.22 -4.09
CA ALA A 90 -3.16 -7.90 -3.83
C ALA A 90 -2.61 -7.75 -2.42
N SER A 91 -1.64 -6.85 -2.30
CA SER A 91 -1.17 -6.31 -1.03
C SER A 91 -1.54 -4.84 -0.92
N LEU A 92 -1.91 -4.42 0.27
CA LEU A 92 -2.01 -3.02 0.65
C LEU A 92 -1.04 -2.81 1.82
N SER A 93 -0.17 -1.82 1.70
CA SER A 93 0.90 -1.58 2.66
C SER A 93 1.04 -0.10 2.97
N ILE A 94 1.46 0.20 4.20
CA ILE A 94 1.71 1.55 4.68
C ILE A 94 3.10 1.61 5.32
N ARG A 95 3.81 2.71 5.11
CA ARG A 95 5.08 3.00 5.78
C ARG A 95 5.22 4.48 6.09
N ILE A 96 6.26 4.83 6.82
CA ILE A 96 6.69 6.22 7.02
C ILE A 96 7.26 6.76 5.70
N ASP A 97 6.86 7.98 5.35
CA ASP A 97 7.46 8.71 4.25
C ASP A 97 8.84 9.23 4.69
N GLU A 98 9.90 8.53 4.32
CA GLU A 98 11.28 8.90 4.66
C GLU A 98 11.64 10.30 4.14
N SER A 99 10.98 10.82 3.10
CA SER A 99 11.24 12.18 2.63
C SER A 99 10.89 13.23 3.68
N VAL A 100 9.89 12.97 4.53
CA VAL A 100 9.52 13.87 5.64
C VAL A 100 10.63 13.95 6.68
N LEU A 101 11.32 12.84 6.94
CA LEU A 101 12.48 12.80 7.84
C LEU A 101 13.69 13.48 7.21
N GLU A 102 13.95 13.22 5.92
CA GLU A 102 15.02 13.89 5.17
C GLU A 102 14.85 15.41 5.15
N TYR A 103 13.62 15.93 5.04
CA TYR A 103 13.37 17.37 5.11
C TYR A 103 13.71 17.97 6.47
N LEU A 104 13.36 17.28 7.57
CA LEU A 104 13.68 17.73 8.93
C LEU A 104 15.19 17.80 9.17
N SER A 105 15.95 16.91 8.54
CA SER A 105 17.41 16.88 8.67
C SER A 105 18.10 18.18 8.23
N GLY A 106 17.45 18.97 7.36
CA GLY A 106 17.95 20.24 6.85
C GLY A 106 17.76 21.44 7.78
N ASP A 107 16.98 21.31 8.86
CA ASP A 107 16.59 22.43 9.73
C ASP A 107 17.52 22.64 10.94
N PHE A 108 18.47 21.74 11.18
CA PHE A 108 19.33 21.73 12.39
C PHE A 108 20.82 21.92 12.08
N GLU A 109 21.56 22.53 13.02
CA GLU A 109 23.00 22.83 12.85
C GLU A 109 23.91 21.65 13.24
N THR A 110 23.45 20.77 14.13
CA THR A 110 24.23 19.63 14.63
C THR A 110 23.58 18.29 14.30
N TRP A 111 24.40 17.25 14.14
CA TRP A 111 23.93 15.88 13.89
C TRP A 111 23.07 15.32 15.04
N GLU A 112 23.39 15.66 16.29
CA GLU A 112 22.65 15.19 17.46
C GLU A 112 21.22 15.76 17.47
N GLU A 113 21.05 17.05 17.15
CA GLU A 113 19.73 17.68 17.04
C GLU A 113 18.91 17.11 15.88
N THR A 114 19.55 16.81 14.75
CA THR A 114 18.91 16.13 13.62
C THR A 114 18.40 14.74 14.02
N GLU A 115 19.24 13.90 14.63
CA GLU A 115 18.84 12.55 15.06
C GLU A 115 17.69 12.58 16.07
N GLU A 116 17.75 13.49 17.05
CA GLU A 116 16.67 13.64 18.04
C GLU A 116 15.35 14.07 17.39
N ALA A 117 15.40 15.00 16.42
CA ALA A 117 14.22 15.48 15.70
C ALA A 117 13.62 14.40 14.79
N GLU A 118 14.45 13.67 14.02
CA GLU A 118 14.02 12.56 13.18
C GLU A 118 13.38 11.45 14.02
N GLN A 119 13.99 11.09 15.15
CA GLN A 119 13.46 10.07 16.06
C GLN A 119 12.12 10.50 16.66
N ALA A 120 11.99 11.74 17.11
CA ALA A 120 10.73 12.26 17.65
C ALA A 120 9.61 12.28 16.60
N GLU A 121 9.93 12.62 15.36
CA GLU A 121 8.95 12.61 14.28
C GLU A 121 8.56 11.18 13.88
N ARG A 122 9.53 10.26 13.80
CA ARG A 122 9.28 8.84 13.57
C ARG A 122 8.30 8.29 14.62
N GLU A 123 8.54 8.54 15.90
CA GLU A 123 7.65 8.12 16.99
C GLU A 123 6.24 8.74 16.88
N ARG A 124 6.15 10.01 16.45
CA ARG A 124 4.87 10.70 16.22
C ARG A 124 4.07 10.00 15.12
N ILE A 125 4.71 9.68 14.00
CA ILE A 125 4.08 9.03 12.85
C ILE A 125 3.71 7.58 13.18
N GLU A 126 4.61 6.82 13.83
CA GLU A 126 4.33 5.45 14.27
C GLU A 126 3.14 5.38 15.22
N LYS A 127 3.07 6.32 16.18
CA LYS A 127 1.92 6.43 17.06
C LYS A 127 0.63 6.66 16.27
N TRP A 128 0.65 7.61 15.33
CA TRP A 128 -0.51 7.87 14.47
C TRP A 128 -0.90 6.63 13.66
N MET A 129 0.05 5.92 13.06
CA MET A 129 -0.21 4.67 12.33
C MET A 129 -0.82 3.61 13.25
N SER A 130 -0.29 3.42 14.46
CA SER A 130 -0.81 2.44 15.42
C SER A 130 -2.27 2.69 15.81
N GLU A 131 -2.70 3.95 15.81
CA GLU A 131 -4.07 4.36 16.15
C GLU A 131 -5.03 4.26 14.95
N ASN A 132 -4.53 4.34 13.72
CA ASN A 132 -5.37 4.56 12.53
C ASN A 132 -5.28 3.45 11.46
N VAL A 133 -4.21 2.65 11.42
CA VAL A 133 -3.98 1.67 10.34
C VAL A 133 -5.10 0.65 10.21
N SER A 134 -5.70 0.24 11.34
CA SER A 134 -6.83 -0.70 11.36
C SER A 134 -8.07 -0.16 10.64
N ARG A 135 -8.25 1.17 10.62
CA ARG A 135 -9.33 1.85 9.89
C ARG A 135 -8.97 2.02 8.42
N ILE A 136 -7.72 2.39 8.12
CA ILE A 136 -7.22 2.50 6.73
C ILE A 136 -7.39 1.17 5.99
N PHE A 137 -7.10 0.06 6.66
CA PHE A 137 -7.21 -1.28 6.09
C PHE A 137 -8.55 -1.98 6.40
N ALA A 138 -9.54 -1.24 6.93
CA ALA A 138 -10.85 -1.81 7.20
C ALA A 138 -11.49 -2.31 5.89
N GLY A 139 -11.86 -3.59 5.88
CA GLY A 139 -12.41 -4.23 4.67
C GLY A 139 -11.39 -4.94 3.79
N TYR A 140 -10.11 -4.92 4.16
CA TYR A 140 -9.04 -5.69 3.50
C TYR A 140 -8.38 -6.66 4.50
N GLY A 141 -7.56 -7.59 3.99
CA GLY A 141 -6.71 -8.43 4.84
C GLY A 141 -7.30 -9.78 5.18
N GLU A 142 -8.11 -10.35 4.28
CA GLU A 142 -8.65 -11.70 4.35
C GLU A 142 -7.56 -12.77 4.37
N TYR A 143 -6.34 -12.44 3.93
CA TYR A 143 -5.23 -13.38 3.87
C TYR A 143 -4.07 -12.99 4.79
N THR A 144 -3.38 -14.02 5.28
CA THR A 144 -2.11 -13.91 6.01
C THR A 144 -1.05 -14.70 5.28
N LYS A 145 0.13 -14.10 5.08
CA LYS A 145 1.30 -14.80 4.55
C LYS A 145 1.82 -15.79 5.59
N VAL A 146 1.85 -17.08 5.25
CA VAL A 146 2.25 -18.17 6.16
C VAL A 146 3.72 -18.55 5.98
N GLY A 147 4.28 -18.31 4.79
CA GLY A 147 5.68 -18.58 4.53
C GLY A 147 6.08 -18.26 3.10
N THR A 148 7.39 -18.30 2.86
CA THR A 148 8.00 -18.09 1.55
C THR A 148 8.94 -19.26 1.27
N PHE A 149 8.82 -19.85 0.09
CA PHE A 149 9.74 -20.85 -0.42
C PHE A 149 11.05 -20.21 -0.88
N SER A 150 12.11 -21.03 -0.93
CA SER A 150 13.44 -20.60 -1.41
C SER A 150 13.46 -20.08 -2.86
N ASN A 151 12.42 -20.38 -3.65
CA ASN A 151 12.29 -19.93 -5.04
C ASN A 151 11.54 -18.59 -5.18
N GLY A 152 11.13 -17.95 -4.07
CA GLY A 152 10.41 -16.68 -4.05
C GLY A 152 8.89 -16.78 -4.06
N GLU A 153 8.30 -17.99 -4.06
CA GLU A 153 6.85 -18.18 -3.97
C GLU A 153 6.39 -18.09 -2.52
N SER A 154 5.25 -17.45 -2.29
CA SER A 154 4.69 -17.28 -0.95
C SER A 154 3.36 -18.04 -0.81
N ILE A 155 3.13 -18.63 0.36
CA ILE A 155 1.85 -19.26 0.70
C ILE A 155 1.06 -18.31 1.58
N TYR A 156 -0.23 -18.19 1.26
CA TYR A 156 -1.19 -17.39 2.01
C TYR A 156 -2.29 -18.30 2.54
N THR A 157 -2.78 -18.02 3.75
CA THR A 157 -3.98 -18.65 4.30
C THR A 157 -5.05 -17.59 4.49
N LYS A 158 -6.30 -17.99 4.27
CA LYS A 158 -7.44 -17.16 4.66
C LYS A 158 -7.50 -17.08 6.18
N LYS A 159 -7.77 -15.88 6.71
CA LYS A 159 -8.02 -15.62 8.14
C LYS A 159 -9.37 -16.19 8.58
#